data_AF-A0A373LN49-F1
#
_entry.id   AF-A0A373LN49-F1
#
_cell.length_a   1.000
_cell.length_b   1.000
_cell.length_c   1.000
_cell.angle_alpha   90.00
_cell.angle_beta   90.00
_cell.angle_gamma   90.00
#
_symmetry.space_group_name_H-M   'P 1'
#
loop_
_entity.id
_entity.type
_entity.pdbx_description
1 polymer ?
#
loop_
_entity_poly.entity_id
_entity_poly.type
_entity_poly.pdbx_seq_one_letter_code
_entity_poly.pdbx_strand_id
1 'polypeptide(L)' 'MKCPYCNSKMEKGEINQDRYPLKWKSENRSVKSVKLTSLLTKTYVEAYMCRECNKIIIDINEN' A
#
# COMPACT_ATOMS: atom_id res chain seq x y z
N MET A 1 -10.20 -7.00 -6.56
CA MET A 1 -10.27 -5.61 -7.03
C MET A 1 -10.04 -5.57 -8.55
N LYS A 2 -10.64 -4.60 -9.27
CA LYS A 2 -10.26 -4.30 -10.67
C LYS A 2 -9.33 -3.10 -10.70
N CYS A 3 -8.34 -3.12 -11.59
CA CYS A 3 -7.41 -2.01 -11.76
C CYS A 3 -8.17 -0.79 -12.29
N PRO A 4 -8.13 0.38 -11.64
CA PRO A 4 -8.83 1.57 -12.09
C PRO A 4 -8.26 2.18 -13.38
N TYR A 5 -7.07 1.72 -13.81
CA TYR A 5 -6.37 2.24 -14.99
C TYR A 5 -6.62 1.41 -16.25
N CYS A 6 -6.68 0.08 -16.15
CA CYS A 6 -6.84 -0.82 -17.30
C CYS A 6 -8.00 -1.82 -17.16
N ASN A 7 -8.77 -1.74 -16.07
CA ASN A 7 -9.90 -2.61 -15.76
C ASN A 7 -9.57 -4.12 -15.62
N SER A 8 -8.28 -4.50 -15.65
CA SER A 8 -7.86 -5.90 -15.44
C SER A 8 -8.07 -6.34 -13.99
N LYS A 9 -8.19 -7.66 -13.78
CA LYS A 9 -8.28 -8.23 -12.42
C LYS A 9 -6.93 -8.05 -11.72
N MET A 10 -6.95 -7.55 -10.49
CA MET A 10 -5.75 -7.38 -9.67
C MET A 10 -5.52 -8.59 -8.75
N GLU A 11 -4.25 -8.88 -8.50
CA GLU A 11 -3.76 -9.89 -7.58
C GLU A 11 -3.76 -9.33 -6.14
N LYS A 12 -4.43 -9.99 -5.19
CA LYS A 12 -4.34 -9.62 -3.77
C LYS A 12 -3.04 -10.19 -3.19
N GLY A 13 -2.34 -9.41 -2.39
CA GLY A 13 -1.14 -9.83 -1.67
C GLY A 13 -0.86 -8.94 -0.47
N GLU A 14 0.32 -9.09 0.12
CA GLU A 14 0.75 -8.35 1.30
C GLU A 14 2.14 -7.74 1.08
N ILE A 15 2.36 -6.55 1.62
CA ILE A 15 3.69 -5.93 1.71
C ILE A 15 4.10 -5.97 3.17
N ASN A 16 5.13 -6.76 3.46
CA ASN A 16 5.72 -6.85 4.79
C ASN A 16 6.65 -5.67 5.04
N GLN A 17 6.58 -5.11 6.25
CA GLN A 17 7.65 -4.25 6.73
C GLN A 17 8.86 -5.12 7.08
N ASP A 18 10.06 -4.63 6.80
CA ASP A 18 11.30 -5.23 7.26
C ASP A 18 11.69 -4.59 8.61
N ARG A 19 12.80 -3.83 8.67
CA ARG A 19 13.27 -3.23 9.93
C ARG A 19 12.43 -2.04 10.42
N TYR A 20 11.86 -1.24 9.51
CA TYR A 20 11.13 -0.02 9.86
C TYR A 20 9.69 -0.03 9.34
N PRO A 21 8.74 0.61 10.05
CA PRO A 21 7.39 0.76 9.55
C PRO A 21 7.35 1.49 8.20
N LEU A 22 6.60 0.90 7.26
CA LEU A 22 6.32 1.52 5.97
C LEU A 22 5.42 2.73 6.17
N LYS A 23 5.79 3.83 5.50
CA LYS A 23 5.05 5.09 5.56
C LYS A 23 5.03 5.70 4.17
N TRP A 24 3.87 6.16 3.74
CA TRP A 24 3.77 7.07 2.61
C TRP A 24 4.20 8.48 3.07
N LYS A 25 5.08 9.11 2.30
CA LYS A 25 5.53 10.48 2.53
C LYS A 25 5.21 11.30 1.29
N SER A 26 4.53 12.42 1.50
CA SER A 26 4.34 13.43 0.46
C SER A 26 5.67 14.09 0.13
N GLU A 27 5.84 14.51 -1.12
CA GLU A 27 6.90 15.43 -1.51
C GLU A 27 6.74 16.79 -0.80
N ASN A 28 5.49 17.21 -0.56
CA ASN A 28 5.21 18.37 0.28
C ASN A 28 5.41 18.00 1.76
N ARG A 29 6.53 18.44 2.32
CA ARG A 29 6.96 18.14 3.69
C ARG A 29 6.03 18.71 4.78
N SER A 30 5.13 19.65 4.45
CA SER A 30 4.14 20.15 5.42
C SER A 30 2.97 19.17 5.64
N VAL A 31 2.79 18.20 4.75
CA VAL A 31 1.74 17.18 4.85
C VAL A 31 2.21 16.02 5.72
N LYS A 32 1.37 15.58 6.66
CA LYS A 32 1.67 14.44 7.55
C LYS A 32 1.82 13.14 6.74
N SER A 33 2.83 12.35 7.08
CA SER A 33 3.01 11.01 6.53
C SER A 33 1.87 10.08 6.96
N VAL A 34 1.49 9.14 6.09
CA VAL A 34 0.54 8.08 6.41
C VAL A 34 1.31 6.82 6.80
N LYS A 35 1.04 6.25 7.97
CA LYS A 35 1.63 4.97 8.40
C LYS A 35 0.86 3.84 7.74
N LEU A 36 1.57 2.90 7.12
CA LEU A 36 0.98 1.73 6.48
C LEU A 36 1.19 0.47 7.32
N THR A 37 2.24 0.44 8.14
CA THR A 37 2.52 -0.67 9.05
C THR A 37 2.99 -0.14 10.41
N SER A 38 3.11 -1.03 11.38
CA SER A 38 3.53 -0.78 12.75
C SER A 38 4.16 -2.04 13.34
N LEU A 39 5.36 -1.91 13.93
CA LEU A 39 6.03 -2.99 14.67
C LEU A 39 5.20 -3.54 15.84
N LEU A 40 4.30 -2.73 16.40
CA LEU A 40 3.54 -3.09 17.59
C LEU A 40 2.16 -3.70 17.28
N THR A 41 1.58 -3.39 16.11
CA THR A 41 0.17 -3.71 15.85
C THR A 41 -0.05 -4.48 14.56
N LYS A 42 0.60 -4.09 13.45
CA LYS A 42 0.39 -4.74 12.15
C LYS A 42 1.64 -4.57 11.29
N THR A 43 2.38 -5.66 11.12
CA THR A 43 3.70 -5.64 10.46
C THR A 43 3.62 -5.74 8.94
N TYR A 44 2.42 -5.82 8.36
CA TYR A 44 2.19 -5.87 6.92
C TYR A 44 0.98 -5.01 6.54
N VAL A 45 0.87 -4.72 5.25
CA VAL A 45 -0.30 -4.06 4.65
C VAL A 45 -0.85 -4.94 3.52
N GLU A 46 -2.17 -5.11 3.48
CA GLU A 46 -2.81 -5.74 2.33
C GLU A 46 -2.76 -4.80 1.13
N ALA A 47 -2.49 -5.37 -0.05
CA ALA A 47 -2.36 -4.61 -1.28
C ALA A 47 -2.87 -5.39 -2.49
N TYR A 48 -3.15 -4.66 -3.56
CA TYR A 48 -3.56 -5.23 -4.85
C TYR A 48 -2.56 -4.84 -5.93
N MET A 49 -1.95 -5.82 -6.59
CA MET A 49 -1.01 -5.62 -7.69
C MET A 49 -1.71 -5.82 -9.04
N CYS A 50 -1.63 -4.82 -9.92
CA CYS A 50 -1.98 -4.97 -11.32
C CYS A 50 -0.69 -5.26 -12.11
N ARG A 51 -0.58 -6.48 -12.64
CA ARG A 51 0.56 -6.91 -13.46
C ARG A 51 0.62 -6.21 -14.83
N GLU A 52 -0.53 -5.84 -15.38
CA GLU A 52 -0.60 -5.12 -16.67
C GLU A 52 -0.05 -3.70 -16.59
N CYS A 53 -0.41 -2.95 -15.53
CA CYS A 53 0.02 -1.56 -15.36
C CYS A 53 1.28 -1.40 -14.51
N ASN A 54 1.76 -2.49 -13.91
CA ASN A 54 2.80 -2.50 -12.87
C ASN A 54 2.52 -1.51 -11.74
N LYS A 55 1.31 -1.55 -11.19
CA LYS A 55 0.86 -0.66 -10.10
C LYS A 55 0.32 -1.44 -8.92
N ILE A 56 0.60 -0.92 -7.73
CA ILE A 56 0.05 -1.42 -6.48
C ILE A 56 -0.96 -0.41 -5.95
N ILE A 57 -2.09 -0.90 -5.47
CA ILE A 57 -3.09 -0.12 -4.73
C ILE A 57 -3.14 -0.63 -3.30
N ILE A 58 -3.12 0.31 -2.36
CA ILE A 58 -3.25 0.06 -0.93
C ILE A 58 -4.42 0.91 -0.47
N ASP A 59 -5.44 0.28 0.13
CA ASP A 59 -6.46 1.02 0.86
C ASP A 59 -5.94 1.32 2.27
N ILE A 60 -5.89 2.61 2.61
CA ILE A 60 -5.38 3.06 3.91
C ILE A 60 -6.39 2.93 5.04
N ASN A 61 -7.68 2.77 4.73
CA ASN A 61 -8.76 2.69 5.71
C ASN A 61 -9.10 1.24 6.08
N GLU A 62 -8.81 0.28 5.20
CA GLU A 62 -8.95 -1.15 5.49
C GLU A 62 -7.78 -1.71 6.33
N ASN A 63 -6.84 -0.84 6.73
CA ASN A 63 -5.51 -1.27 7.15
C ASN A 63 -5.10 -0.86 8.57
#